data_AF-A0A6G1H793-F1
#
_entry.id   AF-A0A6G1H793-F1
#
_cell.length_a   1.000
_cell.length_b   1.000
_cell.length_c   1.000
_cell.angle_alpha   90.00
_cell.angle_beta   90.00
_cell.angle_gamma   90.00
#
_symmetry.space_group_name_H-M   'P 1'
#
loop_
_entity.id
_entity.type
_entity.pdbx_description
1 polymer ?
#
loop_
_entity_poly.entity_id
_entity_poly.type
_entity_poly.pdbx_seq_one_letter_code
_entity_poly.pdbx_strand_id
1 'polypeptide(L)' 'NESTICFCGGVEEGTSIGCDNSKCPIKWFHLECVDLKVLPPKDVKWFCKDC' A
#
# COMPACT_ATOMS: atom_id res chain seq x y z
N ASN A 1 14.31 -8.65 -10.45
CA ASN A 1 14.66 -7.38 -9.80
C ASN A 1 13.35 -6.79 -9.31
N GLU A 2 12.86 -7.29 -8.18
CA GLU A 2 11.48 -7.05 -7.76
C GLU A 2 11.52 -6.08 -6.59
N SER A 3 11.21 -4.82 -6.89
CA SER A 3 10.98 -3.80 -5.87
C SER A 3 9.90 -4.34 -4.94
N THR A 4 10.23 -4.57 -3.67
CA THR A 4 9.28 -5.12 -2.70
C THR A 4 8.31 -4.02 -2.31
N ILE A 5 7.15 -4.02 -2.95
CA ILE A 5 6.16 -2.95 -2.87
C ILE A 5 5.26 -3.17 -1.66
N CYS A 6 5.03 -4.43 -1.25
CA CYS A 6 4.16 -4.81 -0.14
C CYS A 6 4.87 -5.87 0.74
N PHE A 7 4.48 -5.99 2.02
CA PHE A 7 5.07 -6.98 2.95
C PHE A 7 4.84 -8.44 2.55
N CYS A 8 3.91 -8.71 1.63
CA CYS A 8 3.66 -10.06 1.14
C CYS A 8 4.70 -10.56 0.12
N GLY A 9 5.58 -9.67 -0.38
CA GLY A 9 6.61 -10.04 -1.36
C GLY A 9 6.05 -10.50 -2.72
N GLY A 10 4.79 -10.17 -3.03
CA GLY A 10 4.15 -10.51 -4.29
C GLY A 10 4.43 -9.50 -5.41
N VAL A 11 4.29 -9.97 -6.66
CA VAL A 11 4.43 -9.19 -7.90
C VAL A 11 3.32 -8.13 -7.98
N GLU A 12 3.64 -6.97 -8.56
CA GLU A 12 2.69 -5.86 -8.80
C GLU A 12 1.65 -6.15 -9.90
N GLU A 13 0.87 -7.21 -9.76
CA GLU A 13 -0.31 -7.45 -10.60
C GLU A 13 -1.57 -6.91 -9.91
N GLY A 14 -1.78 -5.59 -9.95
CA GLY A 14 -3.03 -5.01 -9.47
C GLY A 14 -3.00 -3.54 -9.07
N THR A 15 -4.04 -3.13 -8.33
CA THR A 15 -4.15 -1.79 -7.75
C THR A 15 -3.48 -1.75 -6.39
N SER A 16 -2.54 -0.83 -6.20
CA SER A 16 -1.82 -0.60 -4.94
C SER A 16 -2.20 0.74 -4.32
N ILE A 17 -2.08 0.84 -3.00
CA ILE A 17 -2.29 2.06 -2.22
C ILE A 17 -0.99 2.51 -1.57
N GLY A 18 -0.72 3.82 -1.63
CA GLY A 18 0.44 4.43 -0.98
C GLY A 18 0.11 4.89 0.44
N CYS A 19 1.00 4.61 1.38
CA CYS A 19 0.93 5.17 2.74
C CYS A 19 1.39 6.63 2.74
N ASP A 20 0.53 7.54 3.21
CA ASP A 20 0.82 8.97 3.34
C ASP A 20 1.86 9.30 4.43
N ASN A 21 2.23 8.33 5.26
CA ASN A 21 3.31 8.54 6.24
C ASN A 21 4.67 8.57 5.52
N SER A 22 5.31 9.75 5.52
CA SER A 22 6.63 9.95 4.91
C SER A 22 7.74 9.09 5.53
N LYS A 23 7.53 8.59 6.76
CA LYS A 23 8.44 7.68 7.47
C LYS A 23 8.09 6.19 7.28
N CYS A 24 7.09 5.88 6.46
CA CYS A 24 6.72 4.49 6.18
C CYS A 24 7.85 3.77 5.42
N PRO A 25 8.32 2.59 5.89
CA PRO A 25 9.41 1.87 5.23
C PRO A 25 8.99 1.20 3.92
N ILE A 26 7.72 0.77 3.80
CA ILE A 26 7.23 0.01 2.64
C ILE A 26 6.59 0.94 1.59
N LYS A 27 5.99 2.05 2.03
CA LYS A 27 5.31 3.10 1.22
C LYS A 27 4.12 2.64 0.39
N TRP A 28 4.06 1.41 -0.07
CA TRP A 28 3.03 0.89 -0.94
C TRP A 28 2.46 -0.41 -0.37
N PHE A 29 1.21 -0.72 -0.70
CA PHE A 29 0.57 -1.93 -0.21
C PHE A 29 -0.48 -2.39 -1.22
N HIS A 30 -0.67 -3.70 -1.36
CA HIS A 30 -1.81 -4.21 -2.11
C HIS A 30 -3.08 -3.95 -1.33
N LEU A 31 -4.16 -3.56 -2.02
CA LEU A 31 -5.46 -3.31 -1.40
C LEU A 31 -5.90 -4.51 -0.55
N GLU A 32 -5.81 -5.73 -1.08
CA GLU A 32 -6.18 -6.95 -0.37
C GLU A 32 -5.30 -7.21 0.86
N CYS A 33 -4.00 -6.91 0.80
CA CYS A 33 -3.09 -7.07 1.94
C CYS A 33 -3.44 -6.12 3.11
N VAL A 34 -4.12 -5.01 2.84
CA VAL A 34 -4.55 -4.04 3.85
C VAL A 34 -6.05 -4.05 4.10
N ASP A 35 -6.75 -5.07 3.61
CA ASP A 35 -8.20 -5.24 3.73
C ASP A 35 -9.02 -4.11 3.08
N LEU A 36 -8.45 -3.47 2.06
CA LEU A 36 -9.16 -2.52 1.21
C LEU A 36 -9.75 -3.24 0.01
N LYS A 37 -11.01 -2.91 -0.29
CA LYS A 37 -11.69 -3.39 -1.51
C LYS A 37 -11.59 -2.40 -2.67
N VAL A 38 -11.41 -1.12 -2.36
CA VAL A 38 -11.34 -0.03 -3.33
C VAL A 38 -10.32 0.99 -2.85
N LEU A 39 -9.71 1.72 -3.79
CA LEU A 39 -8.91 2.89 -3.45
C LEU A 39 -9.80 3.95 -2.78
N PRO A 40 -9.34 4.54 -1.66
CA PRO A 40 -10.00 5.70 -1.10
C PRO A 40 -9.95 6.87 -2.10
N PRO A 41 -10.85 7.86 -1.94
CA PRO A 41 -10.80 9.09 -2.74
C PRO A 41 -9.43 9.77 -2.62
N LYS A 42 -9.00 10.44 -3.69
CA LYS A 42 -7.68 11.10 -3.76
C LYS A 42 -7.46 12.14 -2.66
N ASP A 43 -8.53 12.68 -2.10
CA ASP A 43 -8.52 13.67 -1.02
C ASP A 43 -8.38 13.05 0.38
N VAL A 44 -8.45 11.72 0.49
CA VAL A 44 -8.34 11.00 1.76
C VAL A 44 -6.93 10.43 1.90
N LYS A 45 -6.25 10.86 2.95
CA LYS A 45 -4.96 10.28 3.33
C LYS A 45 -5.15 8.89 3.89
N TRP A 46 -4.34 7.95 3.43
CA TRP A 46 -4.36 6.58 3.93
C TRP A 46 -3.05 6.24 4.64
N PHE A 47 -3.16 5.55 5.75
CA PHE A 47 -2.03 5.14 6.57
C PHE A 47 -2.08 3.63 6.77
N CYS A 48 -0.93 2.97 6.63
CA CYS A 48 -0.83 1.54 6.90
C CYS A 48 -0.90 1.26 8.41
N LYS A 49 -1.17 0.01 8.78
CA LYS A 49 -1.35 -0.42 10.18
C LYS A 49 -0.08 -0.31 11.03
N ASP A 50 1.09 -0.28 10.39
CA ASP A 50 2.40 -0.14 11.03
C ASP A 50 2.84 1.32 11.23
N CYS A 51 2.01 2.30 10.85
CA CYS A 51 2.31 3.74 10.92
C CYS A 51 1.46 4.49 11.95
#